data_AF-A0A957DQ22-F1
#
_entry.id   AF-A0A957DQ22-F1
#
_cell.length_a   1.000
_cell.length_b   1.000
_cell.length_c   1.000
_cell.angle_alpha   90.00
_cell.angle_beta   90.00
_cell.angle_gamma   90.00
#
_symmetry.space_group_name_H-M   'P 1'
#
loop_
_entity.id
_entity.type
_entity.pdbx_description
1 polymer ?
#
loop_
_entity_poly.entity_id
_entity_poly.type
_entity_poly.pdbx_seq_one_letter_code
_entity_poly.pdbx_strand_id
1 'polypeptide(L)' 'MSKNLQHYHAYLLRIWREEAGMPWRATLQNPHTGEQEGFASVEQLIAFIRSKTDEEATNNNSPS' A
#
# COMPACT_ATOMS: atom_id res chain seq x y z
N MET A 1 21.89 -9.16 -16.32
CA MET A 1 21.48 -7.90 -15.65
C MET A 1 20.39 -8.23 -14.64
N SER A 2 20.76 -8.63 -13.43
CA SER A 2 19.81 -8.83 -12.34
C SER A 2 19.39 -7.45 -11.82
N LYS A 3 18.22 -7.00 -12.24
CA LYS A 3 17.60 -5.78 -11.72
C LYS A 3 17.39 -6.01 -10.22
N ASN A 4 18.12 -5.30 -9.39
CA ASN A 4 18.00 -5.35 -7.93
C ASN A 4 16.66 -4.73 -7.55
N LEU A 5 15.61 -5.55 -7.62
CA LEU A 5 14.19 -5.22 -7.45
C LEU A 5 13.76 -5.25 -5.97
N GLN A 6 14.71 -5.17 -5.03
CA GLN A 6 14.46 -5.51 -3.63
C GLN A 6 13.57 -4.50 -2.89
N HIS A 7 13.36 -3.28 -3.41
CA HIS A 7 12.64 -2.20 -2.70
C HIS A 7 11.46 -1.64 -3.51
N TYR A 8 10.48 -2.48 -3.85
CA TYR A 8 9.20 -1.97 -4.34
C TYR A 8 8.03 -2.76 -3.79
N HIS A 9 6.95 -2.04 -3.46
CA HIS A 9 5.64 -2.63 -3.23
C HIS A 9 4.77 -2.42 -4.46
N ALA A 10 4.12 -3.49 -4.93
CA ALA A 10 3.13 -3.41 -6.00
C ALA A 10 1.76 -3.79 -5.46
N TYR A 11 0.75 -3.00 -5.85
CA TYR A 11 -0.64 -3.23 -5.48
C TYR A 11 -1.56 -2.96 -6.67
N LEU A 12 -2.65 -3.69 -6.77
CA LEU A 12 -3.83 -3.28 -7.53
C LEU A 12 -4.71 -2.43 -6.61
N LEU A 13 -4.86 -1.15 -6.96
CA LEU A 13 -5.70 -0.20 -6.23
C LEU A 13 -7.09 -0.12 -6.87
N ARG A 14 -8.13 -0.27 -6.05
CA ARG A 14 -9.52 0.04 -6.41
C ARG A 14 -10.00 1.16 -5.50
N ILE A 15 -10.65 2.16 -6.08
CA ILE A 15 -11.27 3.27 -5.35
C ILE A 15 -12.68 3.43 -5.87
N TRP A 16 -13.65 3.52 -4.97
CA TRP A 16 -15.06 3.67 -5.33
C TRP A 16 -15.82 4.41 -4.24
N ARG A 17 -17.04 4.82 -4.57
CA ARG A 17 -18.06 5.27 -3.62
C ARG A 17 -19.40 4.72 -4.11
N GLU A 18 -20.29 4.40 -3.19
CA GLU A 18 -21.59 3.82 -3.53
C GLU A 18 -22.48 4.87 -4.21
N GLU A 19 -22.50 6.10 -3.65
CA GLU A 19 -23.36 7.18 -4.12
C GLU A 19 -22.66 8.55 -4.00
N ALA A 20 -23.23 9.57 -4.64
CA ALA A 20 -22.77 10.93 -4.47
C ALA A 20 -23.02 11.40 -3.04
N GLY A 21 -21.97 11.89 -2.36
CA GLY A 21 -22.02 12.30 -0.96
C GLY A 21 -21.63 11.21 0.04
N MET A 22 -21.48 9.95 -0.40
CA MET A 22 -20.92 8.88 0.43
C MET A 22 -19.38 8.96 0.48
N PRO A 23 -18.75 8.49 1.57
CA PRO A 23 -17.30 8.42 1.69
C PRO A 23 -16.69 7.54 0.59
N TRP A 24 -15.50 7.93 0.13
CA TRP A 24 -14.69 7.08 -0.75
C TRP A 24 -14.16 5.88 0.03
N ARG A 25 -14.27 4.70 -0.59
CA ARG A 25 -13.67 3.45 -0.14
C ARG A 25 -12.51 3.09 -1.05
N ALA A 26 -11.55 2.35 -0.51
CA ALA A 26 -10.46 1.81 -1.31
C ALA A 26 -10.11 0.39 -0.89
N THR A 27 -9.55 -0.38 -1.82
CA THR A 27 -8.85 -1.62 -1.51
C THR A 27 -7.51 -1.67 -2.22
N LEU A 28 -6.52 -2.23 -1.53
CA LEU A 28 -5.26 -2.64 -2.13
C LEU A 28 -5.21 -4.16 -2.16
N GLN A 29 -4.86 -4.72 -3.31
CA GLN A 29 -4.59 -6.14 -3.45
C GLN A 29 -3.13 -6.36 -3.83
N ASN A 30 -2.42 -7.22 -3.11
CA ASN A 30 -1.08 -7.65 -3.49
C ASN A 30 -1.19 -8.62 -4.67
N PRO A 31 -0.61 -8.31 -5.86
CA PRO A 31 -0.73 -9.17 -7.03
C PRO A 31 0.06 -10.48 -6.90
N HIS A 32 1.00 -10.57 -5.96
CA HIS A 32 1.82 -11.77 -5.76
C HIS A 32 1.21 -12.74 -4.74
N THR A 33 0.57 -12.23 -3.68
CA THR A 33 -0.03 -13.06 -2.61
C THR A 33 -1.55 -13.18 -2.72
N GLY A 34 -2.20 -12.25 -3.42
CA GLY A 34 -3.66 -12.15 -3.50
C GLY A 34 -4.32 -11.53 -2.27
N GLU A 35 -3.55 -11.22 -1.22
CA GLU A 35 -4.03 -10.56 -0.01
C GLU A 35 -4.64 -9.20 -0.32
N GLN A 36 -5.73 -8.87 0.37
CA GLN A 36 -6.50 -7.67 0.14
C GLN A 36 -6.74 -6.91 1.44
N GLU A 37 -6.42 -5.62 1.42
CA GLU A 37 -6.65 -4.68 2.52
C GLU A 37 -7.70 -3.65 2.11
N GLY A 38 -8.69 -3.41 2.98
CA GLY A 38 -9.79 -2.48 2.73
C GLY A 38 -9.69 -1.23 3.60
N PHE A 39 -10.04 -0.09 3.01
CA PHE A 39 -9.94 1.23 3.64
C PHE A 39 -11.27 1.97 3.56
N ALA A 40 -11.68 2.54 4.70
CA ALA A 40 -12.91 3.29 4.83
C ALA A 40 -12.77 4.75 4.35
N SER A 41 -11.54 5.23 4.15
CA SER A 41 -11.25 6.55 3.60
C SER A 41 -9.90 6.57 2.87
N VAL A 42 -9.66 7.62 2.09
CA VAL A 42 -8.38 7.82 1.38
C VAL A 42 -7.25 8.08 2.38
N GLU A 43 -7.52 8.75 3.49
CA GLU A 43 -6.53 9.04 4.53
C GLU A 43 -5.99 7.76 5.17
N GLN A 44 -6.86 6.77 5.42
CA GLN A 44 -6.43 5.47 5.94
C GLN A 44 -5.54 4.73 4.94
N LEU A 45 -5.90 4.76 3.65
CA LEU A 45 -5.08 4.20 2.57
C LEU A 45 -3.68 4.84 2.54
N ILE A 46 -3.60 6.17 2.61
CA ILE A 46 -2.33 6.89 2.58
C ILE A 46 -1.49 6.61 3.83
N ALA A 47 -2.12 6.52 5.01
CA ALA A 47 -1.42 6.17 6.25
C ALA A 47 -0.78 4.76 6.15
N PHE A 48 -1.49 3.80 5.59
CA PHE A 48 -0.97 2.45 5.34
C PHE A 48 0.20 2.45 4.35
N ILE A 49 0.09 3.16 3.22
CA ILE A 49 1.18 3.22 2.23
C ILE A 49 2.43 3.84 2.86
N ARG A 50 2.28 4.91 3.65
CA ARG A 50 3.40 5.55 4.36
C ARG A 50 4.08 4.59 5.34
N SER A 51 3.32 3.85 6.14
CA SER A 51 3.91 2.90 7.10
C SER A 51 4.76 1.85 6.38
N LYS A 52 4.31 1.35 5.23
CA LYS A 52 5.07 0.37 4.43
C LYS A 52 6.35 0.94 3.85
N THR A 53 6.35 2.20 3.42
CA THR A 53 7.57 2.83 2.89
C THR A 53 8.54 3.28 3.99
N ASP A 54 8.05 3.62 5.18
CA ASP A 54 8.88 4.06 6.32
C ASP A 54 9.51 2.88 7.08
N GLU A 55 8.81 1.72 7.14
CA GLU A 55 9.35 0.46 7.70
C GLU A 55 10.62 0.01 6.95
N GLU A 56 10.65 0.12 5.61
CA GLU A 56 11.84 -0.22 4.81
C GLU A 56 13.01 0.76 5.04
N ALA A 57 12.73 2.04 5.28
CA ALA A 57 13.77 3.04 5.55
C ALA A 57 14.52 2.76 6.87
N THR A 58 13.87 2.13 7.85
CA THR A 58 14.45 1.85 9.17
C THR A 58 15.25 0.55 9.19
N ASN A 59 14.85 -0.48 8.42
CA ASN A 59 15.51 -1.79 8.40
C ASN A 59 16.87 -1.80 7.67
N ASN A 60 17.13 -0.81 6.80
CA ASN A 60 18.37 -0.74 6.02
C ASN A 60 19.55 -0.09 6.77
N ASN A 61 19.39 0.27 8.05
CA ASN A 61 20.38 1.02 8.85
C ASN A 61 20.93 0.23 10.05
N SER A 62 21.13 -1.09 9.94
CA SER A 62 21.94 -1.84 10.92
C SER A 62 23.44 -1.63 10.65
N PRO A 63 24.22 -0.96 11.53
CA PRO A 63 25.67 -0.93 11.42
C PRO A 63 26.23 -2.29 11.84
N SER A 64 27.06 -2.88 10.98
CA SER A 64 28.01 -3.94 11.38
C SER A 64 29.14 -3.38 12.24
#